data_AF-A0A9P8EJE5-F1
#
_entry.id   AF-A0A9P8EJE5-F1
#
_cell.length_a   1.000
_cell.length_b   1.000
_cell.length_c   1.000
_cell.angle_alpha   90.00
_cell.angle_beta   90.00
_cell.angle_gamma   90.00
#
_symmetry.space_group_name_H-M   'P 1'
#
loop_
_entity.id
_entity.type
_entity.pdbx_description
1 polymer ?
#
loop_
_entity_poly.entity_id
_entity_poly.type
_entity_poly.pdbx_seq_one_letter_code
_entity_poly.pdbx_strand_id
1 'polypeptide(L)'
;MTSYFKEKITGAQSEVDSGGNASKYFIQVAAATSYDDSKAKQVVINGAPTELNKNAKVAVRIKEYQGIPLDSPATSSYFEDRAHANDTYSIAVSWIPEEDIDANDLVWGIELINPIRDRIPGRFITTAFNIVKGFVDSSLKCDPNADQPWLNGPVLCSTAITFSIGSKNTCEIPAILAEGGLSDDSAIRKSHNIPTSESQRRKYFLDEKNRKDFVFEKGRCYAFDFHNGYIDWKNYALKLPGFSFGVLKYINDRTHTTRFVLKSRKTGKVCVATTFRLLYGDELEKAKKQSVAAVQKGETEDDTSQYGNTTEDQPKEQTPPPQPQNGHQENSKGDKEMLEPLKGPELEKVNTEKLAKQPLQGPEESDGLSLQESGGSKSLSESVSGISLQDDDEEHPAGNAADQVIAASEDRRKSDQLRRSVDGTS
;
A
#
# COMPACT_ATOMS: atom_id res chain seq x y z
N MET A 1 25.72 -24.54 7.26
CA MET A 1 25.14 -23.21 6.98
C MET A 1 24.17 -22.73 8.06
N THR A 2 23.21 -23.54 8.52
CA THR A 2 22.15 -23.11 9.47
C THR A 2 22.64 -22.50 10.79
N SER A 3 23.74 -23.00 11.36
CA SER A 3 24.37 -22.42 12.57
C SER A 3 24.95 -21.02 12.33
N TYR A 4 25.66 -20.84 11.22
CA TYR A 4 26.36 -19.60 10.84
C TYR A 4 25.41 -18.40 10.68
N PHE A 5 24.16 -18.64 10.27
CA PHE A 5 23.11 -17.62 10.29
C PHE A 5 22.60 -17.35 11.71
N LYS A 6 22.31 -18.40 12.48
CA LYS A 6 21.79 -18.28 13.85
C LYS A 6 22.72 -17.47 14.76
N GLU A 7 24.03 -17.67 14.62
CA GLU A 7 25.09 -17.01 15.39
C GLU A 7 25.32 -15.54 15.00
N LYS A 8 25.14 -15.18 13.72
CA LYS A 8 25.15 -13.77 13.28
C LYS A 8 23.87 -13.00 13.67
N ILE A 9 22.75 -13.70 13.81
CA ILE A 9 21.44 -13.08 14.10
C ILE A 9 21.26 -12.79 15.61
N THR A 10 21.75 -13.66 16.50
CA THR A 10 21.67 -13.42 17.97
C THR A 10 22.37 -12.14 18.41
N GLY A 11 23.54 -11.82 17.83
CA GLY A 11 24.26 -10.56 18.09
C GLY A 11 23.58 -9.29 17.54
N ALA A 12 22.48 -9.44 16.79
CA ALA A 12 21.73 -8.35 16.16
C ALA A 12 20.34 -8.10 16.76
N GLN A 13 19.97 -8.76 17.86
CA GLN A 13 18.75 -8.43 18.58
C GLN A 13 18.92 -7.18 19.45
N SER A 14 17.82 -6.46 19.73
CA SER A 14 17.79 -5.46 20.80
C SER A 14 16.85 -5.94 21.91
N GLU A 15 17.11 -5.50 23.14
CA GLU A 15 16.08 -5.51 24.18
C GLU A 15 14.83 -4.79 23.67
N VAL A 16 13.67 -5.31 24.08
CA VAL A 16 12.33 -4.76 23.86
C VAL A 16 11.79 -4.36 25.24
N ASP A 17 11.14 -3.19 25.33
CA ASP A 17 10.58 -2.66 26.58
C ASP A 17 9.30 -3.42 27.02
N SER A 18 9.45 -4.68 27.43
CA SER A 18 8.37 -5.58 27.85
C SER A 18 7.75 -5.22 29.22
N GLY A 19 7.83 -3.95 29.66
CA GLY A 19 7.32 -3.52 30.97
C GLY A 19 7.16 -2.01 31.11
N GLY A 20 5.93 -1.57 31.45
CA GLY A 20 5.61 -0.27 32.07
C GLY A 20 5.84 1.02 31.25
N ASN A 21 6.67 1.00 30.21
CA ASN A 21 6.95 2.19 29.39
C ASN A 21 6.00 2.32 28.20
N ALA A 22 5.57 1.23 27.57
CA ALA A 22 4.71 1.26 26.38
C ALA A 22 3.35 1.95 26.62
N SER A 23 2.77 1.85 27.83
CA SER A 23 1.53 2.53 28.21
C SER A 23 1.62 4.07 28.27
N LYS A 24 2.83 4.64 28.17
CA LYS A 24 3.07 6.09 28.10
C LYS A 24 2.99 6.65 26.67
N TYR A 25 2.92 5.76 25.68
CA TYR A 25 2.95 6.09 24.25
C TYR A 25 1.64 5.68 23.59
N PHE A 26 1.06 6.54 22.76
CA PHE A 26 -0.20 6.31 22.07
C PHE A 26 -0.03 6.60 20.57
N ILE A 27 -0.56 5.72 19.72
CA ILE A 27 -0.50 5.87 18.27
C ILE A 27 -1.55 6.91 17.83
N GLN A 28 -1.17 7.89 17.03
CA GLN A 28 -2.11 8.70 16.25
C GLN A 28 -1.85 8.47 14.76
N VAL A 29 -2.91 8.29 13.97
CA VAL A 29 -2.80 8.14 12.51
C VAL A 29 -3.61 9.21 11.79
N ALA A 30 -2.96 9.95 10.91
CA ALA A 30 -3.60 10.94 10.05
C ALA A 30 -3.13 10.76 8.60
N ALA A 31 -4.02 10.93 7.63
CA ALA A 31 -3.74 10.65 6.22
C ALA A 31 -4.14 11.80 5.30
N ALA A 32 -3.38 11.96 4.22
CA ALA A 32 -3.54 13.01 3.21
C ALA A 32 -3.20 12.48 1.81
N THR A 33 -3.58 13.22 0.77
CA THR A 33 -3.10 13.02 -0.61
C THR A 33 -1.88 13.90 -0.94
N SER A 34 -1.14 14.32 0.10
CA SER A 34 0.08 15.14 -0.02
C SER A 34 0.94 15.03 1.25
N TYR A 35 2.14 15.61 1.25
CA TYR A 35 2.98 15.71 2.46
C TYR A 35 2.61 16.86 3.42
N ASP A 36 1.59 17.65 3.08
CA ASP A 36 1.13 18.78 3.88
C ASP A 36 0.22 18.29 5.02
N ASP A 37 0.78 18.24 6.22
CA ASP A 37 0.08 17.80 7.43
C ASP A 37 -1.15 18.67 7.77
N SER A 38 -1.24 19.92 7.29
CA SER A 38 -2.44 20.76 7.49
C SER A 38 -3.66 20.29 6.69
N LYS A 39 -3.43 19.43 5.68
CA LYS A 39 -4.48 18.78 4.88
C LYS A 39 -4.75 17.33 5.33
N ALA A 40 -4.10 16.86 6.39
CA ALA A 40 -4.28 15.50 6.88
C ALA A 40 -5.58 15.37 7.69
N LYS A 41 -6.36 14.32 7.39
CA LYS A 41 -7.54 13.92 8.17
C LYS A 41 -7.11 12.89 9.20
N GLN A 42 -7.60 13.02 10.43
CA GLN A 42 -7.51 11.94 11.43
C GLN A 42 -8.17 10.67 10.85
N VAL A 43 -7.49 9.53 10.95
CA VAL A 43 -8.02 8.24 10.51
C VAL A 43 -8.77 7.60 11.68
N VAL A 44 -9.93 7.01 11.39
CA VAL A 44 -10.67 6.15 12.33
C VAL A 44 -10.01 4.77 12.33
N ILE A 45 -9.49 4.33 13.48
CA ILE A 45 -8.78 3.05 13.58
C ILE A 45 -9.75 1.92 13.83
N ASN A 46 -9.57 0.80 13.14
CA ASN A 46 -10.42 -0.40 13.19
C ASN A 46 -11.90 -0.19 12.78
N GLY A 47 -12.28 1.03 12.36
CA GLY A 47 -13.62 1.41 11.92
C GLY A 47 -13.73 1.62 10.40
N ALA A 48 -14.63 2.51 9.99
CA ALA A 48 -14.95 2.77 8.58
C ALA A 48 -13.79 3.45 7.80
N PRO A 49 -13.67 3.21 6.47
CA PRO A 49 -12.70 3.89 5.63
C PRO A 49 -12.81 5.41 5.68
N THR A 50 -11.70 6.08 5.98
CA THR A 50 -11.58 7.54 5.99
C THR A 50 -11.39 8.04 4.55
N GLU A 51 -12.37 8.80 4.02
CA GLU A 51 -12.22 9.44 2.71
C GLU A 51 -11.29 10.65 2.79
N LEU A 52 -10.20 10.63 2.02
CA LEU A 52 -9.25 11.72 1.93
C LEU A 52 -9.78 12.77 0.94
N ASN A 53 -10.16 12.32 -0.26
CA ASN A 53 -10.96 13.05 -1.23
C ASN A 53 -11.71 12.05 -2.14
N LYS A 54 -12.51 12.56 -3.10
CA LYS A 54 -13.24 11.74 -4.08
C LYS A 54 -12.41 10.70 -4.87
N ASN A 55 -11.08 10.85 -4.92
CA ASN A 55 -10.15 10.00 -5.65
C ASN A 55 -9.33 9.08 -4.71
N ALA A 56 -9.48 9.16 -3.38
CA ALA A 56 -8.64 8.42 -2.43
C ALA A 56 -9.31 8.18 -1.07
N LYS A 57 -9.35 6.91 -0.64
CA LYS A 57 -9.82 6.45 0.67
C LYS A 57 -8.73 5.61 1.34
N VAL A 58 -8.72 5.59 2.68
CA VAL A 58 -7.83 4.74 3.48
C VAL A 58 -8.58 4.10 4.64
N ALA A 59 -8.31 2.83 4.93
CA ALA A 59 -8.71 2.19 6.19
C ALA A 59 -7.47 1.66 6.89
N VAL A 60 -7.33 1.93 8.19
CA VAL A 60 -6.18 1.47 9.00
C VAL A 60 -6.71 0.62 10.14
N ARG A 61 -6.20 -0.60 10.22
CA ARG A 61 -6.61 -1.61 11.20
C ARG A 61 -5.38 -1.99 12.02
N ILE A 62 -5.49 -2.03 13.34
CA ILE A 62 -4.37 -2.30 14.26
C ILE A 62 -4.86 -3.24 15.36
N LYS A 63 -4.17 -4.36 15.54
CA LYS A 63 -4.47 -5.38 16.55
C LYS A 63 -3.85 -4.96 17.90
N GLU A 64 -4.63 -5.05 18.97
CA GLU A 64 -4.26 -4.52 20.30
C GLU A 64 -3.93 -3.01 20.28
N TYR A 65 -4.75 -2.24 19.57
CA TYR A 65 -4.58 -0.79 19.39
C TYR A 65 -4.65 0.00 20.71
N GLN A 66 -3.71 0.94 20.87
CA GLN A 66 -3.64 1.93 21.96
C GLN A 66 -3.28 3.29 21.35
N GLY A 67 -4.24 4.21 21.25
CA GLY A 67 -4.03 5.42 20.45
C GLY A 67 -5.11 6.51 20.53
N ILE A 68 -5.04 7.45 19.59
CA ILE A 68 -5.93 8.60 19.43
C ILE A 68 -6.58 8.55 18.04
N PRO A 69 -7.93 8.59 17.95
CA PRO A 69 -8.86 8.90 19.04
C PRO A 69 -9.11 7.69 19.98
N LEU A 70 -9.59 8.01 21.19
CA LEU A 70 -9.72 7.08 22.33
C LEU A 70 -10.92 6.12 22.24
N ASP A 71 -11.85 6.42 21.34
CA ASP A 71 -13.09 5.67 21.06
C ASP A 71 -12.92 4.59 19.98
N SER A 72 -11.83 4.65 19.20
CA SER A 72 -11.51 3.64 18.17
C SER A 72 -11.28 2.26 18.82
N PRO A 73 -11.95 1.18 18.33
CA PRO A 73 -11.83 -0.16 18.92
C PRO A 73 -10.39 -0.67 19.03
N ALA A 74 -10.10 -1.43 20.10
CA ALA A 74 -8.78 -2.03 20.33
C ALA A 74 -8.42 -3.16 19.33
N THR A 75 -9.37 -3.64 18.53
CA THR A 75 -9.17 -4.63 17.46
C THR A 75 -10.28 -4.49 16.40
N SER A 76 -10.15 -5.22 15.29
CA SER A 76 -11.15 -5.30 14.21
C SER A 76 -11.41 -6.78 13.88
N SER A 77 -12.65 -7.10 13.48
CA SER A 77 -13.02 -8.43 12.96
C SER A 77 -12.25 -8.83 11.69
N TYR A 78 -11.56 -7.88 11.03
CA TYR A 78 -10.55 -8.18 10.03
C TYR A 78 -9.52 -9.22 10.50
N PHE A 79 -9.11 -9.19 11.77
CA PHE A 79 -8.13 -10.14 12.32
C PHE A 79 -8.75 -11.49 12.74
N GLU A 80 -10.04 -11.69 12.50
CA GLU A 80 -10.76 -12.97 12.67
C GLU A 80 -10.88 -13.72 11.33
N ASP A 81 -10.69 -13.04 10.19
CA ASP A 81 -10.62 -13.67 8.88
C ASP A 81 -9.39 -14.60 8.75
N ARG A 82 -9.57 -15.76 8.12
CA ARG A 82 -8.52 -16.78 7.98
C ARG A 82 -7.29 -16.29 7.21
N ALA A 83 -7.44 -15.37 6.26
CA ALA A 83 -6.31 -14.77 5.54
C ALA A 83 -5.47 -13.85 6.45
N HIS A 84 -6.10 -13.23 7.45
CA HIS A 84 -5.54 -12.13 8.25
C HIS A 84 -5.35 -12.44 9.75
N ALA A 85 -5.65 -13.67 10.18
CA ALA A 85 -5.49 -14.11 11.56
C ALA A 85 -4.05 -13.92 12.12
N ASN A 86 -3.03 -14.01 11.26
CA ASN A 86 -1.62 -13.79 11.58
C ASN A 86 -1.17 -12.32 11.49
N ASP A 87 -2.02 -11.43 10.98
CA ASP A 87 -1.68 -10.02 10.85
C ASP A 87 -1.81 -9.28 12.18
N THR A 88 -1.00 -8.22 12.29
CA THR A 88 -0.99 -7.28 13.42
C THR A 88 -1.51 -5.91 13.04
N TYR A 89 -1.53 -5.60 11.74
CA TYR A 89 -2.13 -4.40 11.17
C TYR A 89 -2.47 -4.59 9.70
N SER A 90 -3.24 -3.65 9.19
CA SER A 90 -3.54 -3.45 7.78
C SER A 90 -3.60 -1.96 7.46
N ILE A 91 -3.13 -1.59 6.27
CA ILE A 91 -3.32 -0.26 5.67
C ILE A 91 -3.94 -0.49 4.29
N ALA A 92 -5.26 -0.48 4.23
CA ALA A 92 -6.01 -0.53 2.98
C ALA A 92 -6.07 0.85 2.35
N VAL A 93 -5.78 0.92 1.06
CA VAL A 93 -5.93 2.13 0.23
C VAL A 93 -6.76 1.76 -0.98
N SER A 94 -7.74 2.60 -1.32
CA SER A 94 -8.29 2.60 -2.68
C SER A 94 -8.20 4.00 -3.27
N TRP A 95 -7.78 4.07 -4.54
CA TRP A 95 -7.52 5.32 -5.22
C TRP A 95 -7.87 5.27 -6.71
N ILE A 96 -8.05 6.45 -7.28
CA ILE A 96 -8.28 6.69 -8.71
C ILE A 96 -7.13 7.55 -9.24
N PRO A 97 -6.32 7.09 -10.22
CA PRO A 97 -5.28 7.91 -10.83
C PRO A 97 -5.88 9.10 -11.61
N GLU A 98 -5.29 10.28 -11.42
CA GLU A 98 -5.65 11.50 -12.16
C GLU A 98 -4.91 11.62 -13.50
N GLU A 99 -3.88 10.80 -13.68
CA GLU A 99 -2.98 10.64 -14.83
C GLU A 99 -2.58 9.17 -14.90
N ASP A 100 -2.18 8.69 -16.09
CA ASP A 100 -1.72 7.30 -16.25
C ASP A 100 -0.35 7.11 -15.57
N ILE A 101 -0.18 6.03 -14.80
CA ILE A 101 1.08 5.76 -14.07
C ILE A 101 1.63 4.38 -14.47
N ASP A 102 2.87 4.35 -14.97
CA ASP A 102 3.64 3.13 -15.23
C ASP A 102 3.80 2.32 -13.92
N ALA A 103 3.52 1.02 -13.94
CA ALA A 103 3.57 0.20 -12.72
C ALA A 103 4.99 -0.07 -12.20
N ASN A 104 6.04 0.29 -12.95
CA ASN A 104 7.41 0.39 -12.47
C ASN A 104 7.69 1.70 -11.71
N ASP A 105 6.83 2.71 -11.84
CA ASP A 105 6.96 4.02 -11.19
C ASP A 105 6.04 4.24 -9.98
N LEU A 106 4.89 3.56 -9.90
CA LEU A 106 4.03 3.65 -8.72
C LEU A 106 4.62 2.84 -7.54
N VAL A 107 5.10 3.53 -6.52
CA VAL A 107 5.73 2.93 -5.34
C VAL A 107 4.84 2.96 -4.11
N TRP A 108 4.98 1.92 -3.28
CA TRP A 108 4.55 1.89 -1.89
C TRP A 108 5.76 1.72 -0.98
N GLY A 109 5.72 2.29 0.22
CA GLY A 109 6.80 2.15 1.19
C GLY A 109 6.72 3.06 2.41
N ILE A 110 7.79 3.06 3.19
CA ILE A 110 7.97 3.83 4.42
C ILE A 110 8.90 5.02 4.15
N GLU A 111 8.56 6.19 4.69
CA GLU A 111 9.35 7.42 4.63
C GLU A 111 9.39 8.09 6.00
N LEU A 112 10.58 8.53 6.43
CA LEU A 112 10.81 9.18 7.71
C LEU A 112 11.11 10.67 7.52
N ILE A 113 10.55 11.51 8.38
CA ILE A 113 10.63 12.98 8.25
C ILE A 113 12.01 13.53 8.64
N ASN A 114 12.76 12.80 9.48
CA ASN A 114 14.05 13.21 10.03
C ASN A 114 15.10 12.07 9.94
N PRO A 115 16.41 12.40 10.01
CA PRO A 115 17.47 11.39 10.01
C PRO A 115 17.36 10.39 11.17
N ILE A 116 17.73 9.14 10.92
CA ILE A 116 17.85 8.08 11.96
C ILE A 116 19.29 7.62 12.20
N ARG A 117 20.24 8.07 11.38
CA ARG A 117 21.66 7.63 11.38
C ARG A 117 22.43 7.95 12.68
N ASP A 118 21.98 8.95 13.43
CA ASP A 118 22.48 9.32 14.76
C ASP A 118 21.74 8.60 15.92
N ARG A 119 20.68 7.84 15.61
CA ARG A 119 19.80 7.20 16.60
C ARG A 119 19.88 5.68 16.55
N ILE A 120 19.67 5.07 15.38
CA ILE A 120 19.60 3.62 15.21
C ILE A 120 20.95 3.11 14.69
N PRO A 121 21.68 2.25 15.45
CA PRO A 121 22.95 1.69 14.98
C PRO A 121 22.78 0.92 13.66
N GLY A 122 23.49 1.35 12.61
CA GLY A 122 23.27 0.93 11.22
C GLY A 122 23.31 -0.59 10.96
N ARG A 123 23.94 -1.38 11.84
CA ARG A 123 23.89 -2.86 11.80
C ARG A 123 22.46 -3.41 11.93
N PHE A 124 21.62 -2.79 12.77
CA PHE A 124 20.22 -3.20 12.95
C PHE A 124 19.41 -2.85 11.71
N ILE A 125 19.61 -1.66 11.13
CA ILE A 125 18.94 -1.24 9.89
C ILE A 125 19.30 -2.19 8.73
N THR A 126 20.60 -2.47 8.56
CA THR A 126 21.11 -3.37 7.51
C THR A 126 20.56 -4.79 7.68
N THR A 127 20.48 -5.29 8.91
CA THR A 127 19.92 -6.62 9.20
C THR A 127 18.42 -6.67 8.91
N ALA A 128 17.66 -5.70 9.40
CA ALA A 128 16.22 -5.60 9.14
C ALA A 128 15.91 -5.49 7.64
N PHE A 129 16.61 -4.62 6.91
CA PHE A 129 16.43 -4.44 5.47
C PHE A 129 16.76 -5.71 4.67
N ASN A 130 17.85 -6.41 5.01
CA ASN A 130 18.20 -7.67 4.34
C ASN A 130 17.16 -8.77 4.58
N ILE A 131 16.57 -8.84 5.78
CA ILE A 131 15.48 -9.79 6.07
C ILE A 131 14.21 -9.39 5.31
N VAL A 132 13.83 -8.11 5.31
CA VAL A 132 12.67 -7.60 4.56
C VAL A 132 12.82 -7.84 3.04
N LYS A 133 14.01 -7.63 2.46
CA LYS A 133 14.29 -7.99 1.06
C LYS A 133 14.21 -9.50 0.79
N GLY A 134 14.61 -10.33 1.75
CA GLY A 134 14.63 -11.79 1.61
C GLY A 134 13.27 -12.47 1.76
N PHE A 135 12.40 -11.92 2.62
CA PHE A 135 11.14 -12.56 3.03
C PHE A 135 9.86 -11.80 2.66
N VAL A 136 9.95 -10.50 2.34
CA VAL A 136 8.77 -9.64 2.07
C VAL A 136 8.75 -9.14 0.63
N ASP A 137 9.79 -8.42 0.21
CA ASP A 137 9.84 -7.86 -1.15
C ASP A 137 11.28 -7.61 -1.61
N SER A 138 11.73 -8.43 -2.56
CA SER A 138 13.07 -8.36 -3.14
C SER A 138 13.27 -7.17 -4.10
N SER A 139 12.22 -6.46 -4.50
CA SER A 139 12.30 -5.23 -5.30
C SER A 139 12.66 -3.99 -4.46
N LEU A 140 12.42 -4.03 -3.14
CA LEU A 140 12.59 -2.88 -2.24
C LEU A 140 13.98 -2.25 -2.33
N LYS A 141 14.01 -0.92 -2.37
CA LYS A 141 15.21 -0.08 -2.26
C LYS A 141 15.05 0.81 -1.04
N CYS A 142 16.16 1.24 -0.46
CA CYS A 142 16.16 2.18 0.66
C CYS A 142 17.38 3.11 0.59
N ASP A 143 17.25 4.26 1.24
CA ASP A 143 18.39 5.00 1.78
C ASP A 143 18.10 5.30 3.25
N PRO A 144 18.79 4.62 4.20
CA PRO A 144 18.64 4.89 5.63
C PRO A 144 19.55 6.03 6.13
N ASN A 145 20.47 6.52 5.29
CA ASN A 145 21.45 7.56 5.63
C ASN A 145 21.01 8.95 5.15
N ALA A 146 20.07 9.04 4.20
CA ALA A 146 19.43 10.27 3.77
C ALA A 146 18.88 11.12 4.94
N ASP A 147 18.71 12.42 4.72
CA ASP A 147 18.09 13.31 5.71
C ASP A 147 16.58 13.07 5.89
N GLN A 148 15.94 12.50 4.86
CA GLN A 148 14.62 11.88 4.94
C GLN A 148 14.78 10.40 4.54
N PRO A 149 15.07 9.51 5.52
CA PRO A 149 15.25 8.08 5.28
C PRO A 149 14.01 7.45 4.64
N TRP A 150 14.21 6.56 3.67
CA TRP A 150 13.09 5.92 2.94
C TRP A 150 13.36 4.45 2.61
N LEU A 151 12.28 3.68 2.43
CA LEU A 151 12.25 2.28 2.03
C LEU A 151 11.02 2.05 1.14
N ASN A 152 11.18 1.88 -0.18
CA ASN A 152 10.04 1.68 -1.09
C ASN A 152 10.34 0.75 -2.28
N GLY A 153 9.27 0.25 -2.90
CA GLY A 153 9.28 -0.65 -4.05
C GLY A 153 8.01 -0.49 -4.88
N PRO A 154 7.95 -0.99 -6.13
CA PRO A 154 6.74 -0.93 -6.94
C PRO A 154 5.60 -1.69 -6.27
N VAL A 155 4.41 -1.09 -6.16
CA VAL A 155 3.34 -1.55 -5.25
C VAL A 155 2.89 -3.02 -5.48
N LEU A 156 3.10 -3.58 -6.67
CA LEU A 156 2.66 -4.94 -7.01
C LEU A 156 3.67 -6.05 -6.60
N CYS A 157 4.87 -5.69 -6.12
CA CYS A 157 6.01 -6.59 -5.90
C CYS A 157 6.11 -7.25 -4.50
N SER A 158 5.25 -6.87 -3.55
CA SER A 158 5.35 -7.32 -2.15
C SER A 158 4.53 -8.57 -1.83
N THR A 159 4.98 -9.40 -0.87
CA THR A 159 4.17 -10.47 -0.25
C THR A 159 3.13 -9.91 0.72
N ALA A 160 3.38 -8.72 1.27
CA ALA A 160 2.52 -8.05 2.24
C ALA A 160 1.44 -7.18 1.55
N ILE A 161 1.05 -7.51 0.31
CA ILE A 161 0.09 -6.72 -0.48
C ILE A 161 -0.91 -7.64 -1.19
N THR A 162 -2.17 -7.56 -0.74
CA THR A 162 -3.34 -7.96 -1.53
C THR A 162 -3.72 -6.83 -2.48
N PHE A 163 -4.08 -7.14 -3.73
CA PHE A 163 -4.36 -6.14 -4.78
C PHE A 163 -5.62 -6.49 -5.57
N SER A 164 -6.35 -5.46 -6.02
CA SER A 164 -7.57 -5.62 -6.81
C SER A 164 -7.88 -4.39 -7.68
N ILE A 165 -8.47 -4.61 -8.86
CA ILE A 165 -8.79 -3.57 -9.85
C ILE A 165 -10.31 -3.37 -9.99
N GLY A 166 -10.78 -2.15 -9.76
CA GLY A 166 -12.20 -1.79 -9.84
C GLY A 166 -12.60 -1.10 -11.14
N SER A 167 -13.90 -0.78 -11.21
CA SER A 167 -14.51 0.01 -12.28
C SER A 167 -13.99 1.46 -12.32
N LYS A 168 -14.42 2.23 -13.32
CA LYS A 168 -14.02 3.63 -13.46
C LYS A 168 -14.90 4.59 -12.67
N ASN A 169 -14.28 5.63 -12.13
CA ASN A 169 -14.88 6.76 -11.38
C ASN A 169 -15.51 6.44 -10.01
N THR A 170 -15.75 5.18 -9.66
CA THR A 170 -16.22 4.74 -8.33
C THR A 170 -15.16 3.90 -7.64
N CYS A 171 -14.88 4.18 -6.36
CA CYS A 171 -13.83 3.46 -5.63
C CYS A 171 -14.18 3.32 -4.13
N GLU A 172 -13.99 2.11 -3.61
CA GLU A 172 -14.41 1.68 -2.28
C GLU A 172 -13.32 0.82 -1.62
N ILE A 173 -13.42 0.59 -0.32
CA ILE A 173 -12.60 -0.36 0.42
C ILE A 173 -13.58 -1.34 1.07
N PRO A 174 -13.66 -2.61 0.62
CA PRO A 174 -14.48 -3.61 1.28
C PRO A 174 -13.92 -3.95 2.68
N ALA A 175 -14.78 -4.49 3.55
CA ALA A 175 -14.42 -4.82 4.94
C ALA A 175 -13.21 -5.76 5.03
N ILE A 176 -13.14 -6.76 4.14
CA ILE A 176 -11.96 -7.55 3.78
C ILE A 176 -11.69 -7.32 2.29
N LEU A 177 -10.45 -7.00 1.89
CA LEU A 177 -10.07 -6.93 0.48
C LEU A 177 -9.55 -8.30 0.02
N ALA A 178 -10.28 -8.95 -0.89
CA ALA A 178 -9.82 -10.17 -1.54
C ALA A 178 -8.93 -9.86 -2.76
N GLU A 179 -7.94 -10.73 -3.01
CA GLU A 179 -7.09 -10.67 -4.21
C GLU A 179 -7.95 -10.78 -5.47
N GLY A 180 -7.97 -9.72 -6.28
CA GLY A 180 -8.81 -9.62 -7.47
C GLY A 180 -10.33 -9.58 -7.22
N GLY A 181 -10.77 -9.32 -5.98
CA GLY A 181 -12.18 -9.29 -5.59
C GLY A 181 -13.00 -8.06 -5.99
N LEU A 182 -12.56 -7.27 -6.99
CA LEU A 182 -13.29 -6.10 -7.50
C LEU A 182 -13.77 -6.33 -8.95
N SER A 183 -14.79 -5.56 -9.34
CA SER A 183 -15.65 -5.77 -10.51
C SER A 183 -14.93 -5.97 -11.86
N ASP A 184 -13.87 -5.20 -12.13
CA ASP A 184 -13.20 -5.22 -13.44
C ASP A 184 -11.95 -6.13 -13.46
N ASP A 185 -11.50 -6.61 -12.30
CA ASP A 185 -10.16 -7.19 -12.12
C ASP A 185 -9.90 -8.41 -13.00
N SER A 186 -10.79 -9.41 -12.96
CA SER A 186 -10.64 -10.66 -13.73
C SER A 186 -10.47 -10.42 -15.23
N ALA A 187 -11.19 -9.42 -15.79
CA ALA A 187 -11.08 -9.07 -17.20
C ALA A 187 -9.74 -8.41 -17.54
N ILE A 188 -9.28 -7.47 -16.69
CA ILE A 188 -8.03 -6.73 -16.89
C ILE A 188 -6.80 -7.60 -16.63
N ARG A 189 -6.84 -8.47 -15.61
CA ARG A 189 -5.79 -9.47 -15.39
C ARG A 189 -5.66 -10.40 -16.59
N LYS A 190 -6.78 -10.85 -17.15
CA LYS A 190 -6.80 -11.69 -18.35
C LYS A 190 -6.23 -10.97 -19.59
N SER A 191 -6.51 -9.68 -19.80
CA SER A 191 -5.95 -8.95 -20.95
C SER A 191 -4.45 -8.67 -20.82
N HIS A 192 -3.95 -8.45 -19.60
CA HIS A 192 -2.52 -8.21 -19.32
C HIS A 192 -1.73 -9.47 -18.93
N ASN A 193 -2.33 -10.67 -18.99
CA ASN A 193 -1.74 -11.95 -18.55
C ASN A 193 -1.25 -11.97 -17.08
N ILE A 194 -1.85 -11.12 -16.23
CA ILE A 194 -1.53 -11.04 -14.80
C ILE A 194 -2.13 -12.26 -14.09
N PRO A 195 -1.36 -13.03 -13.30
CA PRO A 195 -1.91 -14.14 -12.54
C PRO A 195 -2.95 -13.73 -11.49
N THR A 196 -3.90 -14.63 -11.22
CA THR A 196 -4.99 -14.41 -10.25
C THR A 196 -4.55 -14.53 -8.80
N SER A 197 -3.66 -15.47 -8.47
CA SER A 197 -3.16 -15.62 -7.09
C SER A 197 -2.08 -14.58 -6.75
N GLU A 198 -2.16 -13.99 -5.56
CA GLU A 198 -1.23 -12.96 -5.06
C GLU A 198 0.24 -13.38 -5.19
N SER A 199 0.55 -14.64 -4.86
CA SER A 199 1.90 -15.19 -4.93
C SER A 199 2.47 -15.25 -6.36
N GLN A 200 1.60 -15.53 -7.35
CA GLN A 200 1.97 -15.52 -8.77
C GLN A 200 1.96 -14.09 -9.33
N ARG A 201 0.99 -13.24 -8.94
CA ARG A 201 0.91 -11.80 -9.30
C ARG A 201 2.19 -11.09 -8.88
N ARG A 202 2.64 -11.30 -7.65
CA ARG A 202 3.91 -10.80 -7.12
C ARG A 202 5.08 -11.27 -7.98
N LYS A 203 5.20 -12.58 -8.23
CA LYS A 203 6.30 -13.14 -9.04
C LYS A 203 6.31 -12.56 -10.46
N TYR A 204 5.14 -12.37 -11.07
CA TYR A 204 4.98 -11.75 -12.38
C TYR A 204 5.52 -10.32 -12.40
N PHE A 205 5.14 -9.48 -11.44
CA PHE A 205 5.60 -8.09 -11.34
C PHE A 205 7.01 -7.90 -10.73
N LEU A 206 7.70 -8.96 -10.29
CA LEU A 206 9.14 -8.85 -9.99
C LEU A 206 9.99 -8.68 -11.25
N ASP A 207 9.50 -9.13 -12.42
CA ASP A 207 10.09 -8.78 -13.72
C ASP A 207 9.82 -7.30 -14.05
N GLU A 208 10.86 -6.57 -14.46
CA GLU A 208 10.74 -5.17 -14.84
C GLU A 208 9.99 -4.96 -16.15
N LYS A 209 10.05 -5.93 -17.07
CA LYS A 209 9.30 -5.87 -18.32
C LYS A 209 7.80 -5.90 -18.03
N ASN A 210 7.35 -6.87 -17.23
CA ASN A 210 5.94 -7.02 -16.87
C ASN A 210 5.38 -5.82 -16.09
N ARG A 211 6.23 -5.07 -15.36
CA ARG A 211 5.83 -3.78 -14.75
C ARG A 211 5.64 -2.67 -15.78
N LYS A 212 6.53 -2.55 -16.77
CA LYS A 212 6.44 -1.54 -17.85
C LYS A 212 5.31 -1.85 -18.85
N ASP A 213 4.98 -3.12 -19.02
CA ASP A 213 3.86 -3.61 -19.84
C ASP A 213 2.48 -3.44 -19.13
N PHE A 214 2.44 -2.84 -17.92
CA PHE A 214 1.20 -2.55 -17.18
C PHE A 214 1.13 -1.09 -16.71
N VAL A 215 -0.06 -0.49 -16.84
CA VAL A 215 -0.32 0.92 -16.54
C VAL A 215 -1.52 1.03 -15.60
N PHE A 216 -1.36 1.83 -14.55
CA PHE A 216 -2.47 2.28 -13.72
C PHE A 216 -3.25 3.37 -14.46
N GLU A 217 -4.37 2.97 -15.06
CA GLU A 217 -5.22 3.82 -15.92
C GLU A 217 -5.82 5.01 -15.17
N LYS A 218 -5.77 6.19 -15.80
CA LYS A 218 -6.53 7.36 -15.40
C LYS A 218 -8.02 7.05 -15.27
N GLY A 219 -8.61 7.51 -14.16
CA GLY A 219 -10.03 7.37 -13.86
C GLY A 219 -10.47 5.97 -13.43
N ARG A 220 -9.56 4.98 -13.33
CA ARG A 220 -9.88 3.62 -12.86
C ARG A 220 -9.64 3.48 -11.36
N CYS A 221 -10.54 2.79 -10.65
CA CYS A 221 -10.29 2.42 -9.26
C CYS A 221 -9.26 1.30 -9.16
N TYR A 222 -8.33 1.47 -8.22
CA TYR A 222 -7.41 0.43 -7.79
C TYR A 222 -7.42 0.37 -6.27
N ALA A 223 -7.43 -0.83 -5.71
CA ALA A 223 -7.36 -1.06 -4.27
C ALA A 223 -6.20 -2.00 -3.93
N PHE A 224 -5.55 -1.75 -2.81
CA PHE A 224 -4.65 -2.70 -2.19
C PHE A 224 -4.74 -2.64 -0.66
N ASP A 225 -4.36 -3.72 -0.01
CA ASP A 225 -4.24 -3.78 1.44
C ASP A 225 -2.81 -4.19 1.80
N PHE A 226 -2.13 -3.34 2.56
CA PHE A 226 -0.78 -3.60 3.06
C PHE A 226 -0.84 -4.14 4.49
N HIS A 227 -0.70 -5.45 4.63
CA HIS A 227 -0.92 -6.20 5.88
C HIS A 227 0.24 -7.16 6.17
N ASN A 228 0.52 -7.41 7.45
CA ASN A 228 1.47 -8.42 7.94
C ASN A 228 1.49 -8.52 9.48
N GLY A 229 2.12 -9.58 9.98
CA GLY A 229 2.42 -9.80 11.41
C GLY A 229 3.74 -9.18 11.92
N TYR A 230 4.45 -8.35 11.14
CA TYR A 230 5.83 -7.96 11.47
C TYR A 230 5.98 -6.76 12.43
N ILE A 231 4.88 -6.15 12.90
CA ILE A 231 4.93 -5.02 13.84
C ILE A 231 4.15 -5.37 15.11
N ASP A 232 4.88 -5.48 16.23
CA ASP A 232 4.32 -5.58 17.56
C ASP A 232 3.98 -4.16 18.04
N TRP A 233 2.74 -3.72 17.78
CA TRP A 233 2.25 -2.38 18.12
C TRP A 233 2.12 -2.16 19.63
N LYS A 234 1.86 -3.23 20.40
CA LYS A 234 1.69 -3.20 21.85
C LYS A 234 2.99 -2.94 22.60
N ASN A 235 4.10 -3.54 22.16
CA ASN A 235 5.44 -3.36 22.73
C ASN A 235 6.35 -2.47 21.86
N TYR A 236 5.79 -1.86 20.81
CA TYR A 236 6.46 -0.97 19.85
C TYR A 236 7.78 -1.58 19.32
N ALA A 237 7.69 -2.78 18.74
CA ALA A 237 8.83 -3.54 18.27
C ALA A 237 8.64 -4.10 16.85
N LEU A 238 9.70 -4.03 16.05
CA LEU A 238 9.79 -4.72 14.76
C LEU A 238 10.10 -6.21 15.01
N LYS A 239 9.27 -7.10 14.46
CA LYS A 239 9.33 -8.56 14.61
C LYS A 239 9.54 -9.20 13.24
N LEU A 240 10.78 -9.50 12.88
CA LEU A 240 11.14 -10.15 11.62
C LEU A 240 11.65 -11.58 11.86
N PRO A 241 11.69 -12.46 10.85
CA PRO A 241 12.25 -13.81 10.97
C PRO A 241 13.63 -13.84 11.65
N GLY A 242 13.67 -14.32 12.91
CA GLY A 242 14.86 -14.40 13.76
C GLY A 242 15.31 -13.09 14.46
N PHE A 243 14.73 -11.94 14.09
CA PHE A 243 15.21 -10.61 14.48
C PHE A 243 14.10 -9.81 15.20
N SER A 244 14.38 -9.30 16.39
CA SER A 244 13.49 -8.41 17.14
C SER A 244 14.22 -7.13 17.52
N PHE A 245 13.55 -6.00 17.31
CA PHE A 245 14.11 -4.66 17.54
C PHE A 245 13.05 -3.75 18.16
N GLY A 246 13.24 -3.41 19.44
CA GLY A 246 12.37 -2.50 20.20
C GLY A 246 12.67 -1.04 19.85
N VAL A 247 11.64 -0.30 19.43
CA VAL A 247 11.82 1.02 18.82
C VAL A 247 11.87 2.14 19.85
N LEU A 248 11.16 2.03 20.98
CA LEU A 248 10.96 3.12 21.97
C LEU A 248 12.24 3.88 22.35
N LYS A 249 13.32 3.18 22.69
CA LYS A 249 14.62 3.79 23.07
C LYS A 249 15.29 4.64 21.98
N TYR A 250 14.81 4.56 20.74
CA TYR A 250 15.28 5.35 19.60
C TYR A 250 14.33 6.50 19.25
N ILE A 251 13.08 6.48 19.75
CA ILE A 251 12.09 7.55 19.60
C ILE A 251 12.53 8.82 20.35
N ASN A 252 12.21 9.98 19.79
CA ASN A 252 12.21 11.30 20.42
C ASN A 252 11.42 12.28 19.52
N ASP A 253 11.46 13.57 19.86
CA ASP A 253 10.74 14.66 19.20
C ASP A 253 11.09 14.80 17.69
N ARG A 254 12.20 14.20 17.23
CA ARG A 254 12.55 14.08 15.80
C ARG A 254 12.06 12.78 15.16
N THR A 255 12.13 11.65 15.87
CA THR A 255 11.92 10.30 15.29
C THR A 255 10.58 9.64 15.61
N HIS A 256 9.67 10.30 16.34
CA HIS A 256 8.34 9.77 16.68
C HIS A 256 7.32 9.73 15.52
N THR A 257 7.66 10.19 14.31
CA THR A 257 6.75 10.25 13.16
C THR A 257 7.29 9.48 11.95
N THR A 258 6.43 8.61 11.39
CA THR A 258 6.68 7.75 10.22
C THR A 258 5.54 7.91 9.22
N ARG A 259 5.82 7.84 7.91
CA ARG A 259 4.78 7.84 6.86
C ARG A 259 4.82 6.56 6.04
N PHE A 260 3.65 5.99 5.75
CA PHE A 260 3.47 5.01 4.68
C PHE A 260 2.91 5.74 3.45
N VAL A 261 3.57 5.60 2.30
CA VAL A 261 3.35 6.50 1.15
C VAL A 261 3.16 5.72 -0.15
N LEU A 262 2.03 5.97 -0.82
CA LEU A 262 1.78 5.64 -2.22
C LEU A 262 2.11 6.87 -3.06
N LYS A 263 3.09 6.76 -3.98
CA LYS A 263 3.46 7.88 -4.86
C LYS A 263 4.03 7.44 -6.21
N SER A 264 3.94 8.30 -7.21
CA SER A 264 4.73 8.17 -8.43
C SER A 264 6.18 8.60 -8.14
N ARG A 265 7.17 7.71 -8.31
CA ARG A 265 8.59 8.09 -8.20
C ARG A 265 9.04 9.04 -9.31
N LYS A 266 8.34 9.04 -10.46
CA LYS A 266 8.69 9.79 -11.68
C LYS A 266 8.21 11.25 -11.64
N THR A 267 7.04 11.51 -11.07
CA THR A 267 6.49 12.87 -10.92
C THR A 267 6.62 13.41 -9.49
N GLY A 268 7.02 12.57 -8.52
CA GLY A 268 7.03 12.90 -7.09
C GLY A 268 5.63 13.01 -6.46
N LYS A 269 4.57 12.85 -7.26
CA LYS A 269 3.18 13.03 -6.85
C LYS A 269 2.77 11.97 -5.83
N VAL A 270 2.48 12.41 -4.61
CA VAL A 270 1.82 11.59 -3.58
C VAL A 270 0.39 11.30 -4.04
N CYS A 271 0.01 10.03 -3.98
CA CYS A 271 -1.38 9.59 -4.14
C CYS A 271 -2.04 9.48 -2.76
N VAL A 272 -1.36 8.83 -1.79
CA VAL A 272 -1.76 8.75 -0.38
C VAL A 272 -0.50 8.76 0.50
N ALA A 273 -0.53 9.50 1.60
CA ALA A 273 0.45 9.45 2.67
C ALA A 273 -0.26 9.27 4.02
N THR A 274 -0.09 8.10 4.64
CA THR A 274 -0.63 7.74 5.95
C THR A 274 0.45 7.95 7.00
N THR A 275 0.32 9.01 7.79
CA THR A 275 1.28 9.43 8.82
C THR A 275 0.92 8.82 10.16
N PHE A 276 1.81 8.02 10.72
CA PHE A 276 1.76 7.47 12.07
C PHE A 276 2.65 8.33 12.98
N ARG A 277 2.09 8.86 14.07
CA ARG A 277 2.80 9.56 15.13
C ARG A 277 2.71 8.75 16.42
N LEU A 278 3.80 8.70 17.18
CA LEU A 278 3.82 8.12 18.51
C LEU A 278 3.80 9.24 19.55
N LEU A 279 2.62 9.55 20.09
CA LEU A 279 2.41 10.63 21.04
C LEU A 279 2.80 10.21 22.47
N TYR A 280 3.42 11.12 23.22
CA TYR A 280 3.76 10.96 24.64
C TYR A 280 3.83 12.33 25.33
N GLY A 281 3.93 12.34 26.65
CA GLY A 281 4.05 13.57 27.45
C GLY A 281 2.92 14.57 27.21
N ASP A 282 3.26 15.86 27.18
CA ASP A 282 2.28 16.95 27.05
C ASP A 282 1.49 16.93 25.74
N GLU A 283 2.09 16.42 24.65
CA GLU A 283 1.39 16.27 23.37
C GLU A 283 0.27 15.22 23.46
N LEU A 284 0.55 14.09 24.12
CA LEU A 284 -0.46 13.07 24.39
C LEU A 284 -1.55 13.59 25.34
N GLU A 285 -1.19 14.27 26.42
CA GLU A 285 -2.19 14.81 27.36
C GLU A 285 -3.03 15.93 26.75
N LYS A 286 -2.53 16.65 25.75
CA LYS A 286 -3.30 17.55 24.90
C LYS A 286 -4.23 16.78 23.95
N ALA A 287 -3.73 15.78 23.24
CA ALA A 287 -4.49 14.97 22.28
C ALA A 287 -5.64 14.19 22.95
N LYS A 288 -5.42 13.63 24.16
CA LYS A 288 -6.48 12.99 24.98
C LYS A 288 -7.62 13.97 25.28
N LYS A 289 -7.31 15.17 25.77
CA LYS A 289 -8.31 16.21 26.08
C LYS A 289 -9.11 16.63 24.85
N GLN A 290 -8.46 16.73 23.69
CA GLN A 290 -9.13 17.01 22.42
C GLN A 290 -10.02 15.85 21.97
N SER A 291 -9.58 14.59 22.13
CA SER A 291 -10.38 13.40 21.82
C SER A 291 -11.64 13.31 22.69
N VAL A 292 -11.53 13.53 24.00
CA VAL A 292 -12.69 13.50 24.93
C VAL A 292 -13.69 14.60 24.58
N ALA A 293 -13.22 15.82 24.30
CA ALA A 293 -14.08 16.94 23.90
C ALA A 293 -14.76 16.75 22.52
N ALA A 294 -14.19 15.91 21.65
CA ALA A 294 -14.82 15.55 20.37
C ALA A 294 -15.95 14.53 20.56
N VAL A 295 -15.72 13.47 21.36
CA VAL A 295 -16.75 12.46 21.68
C VAL A 295 -17.97 13.11 22.32
N GLN A 296 -17.77 13.94 23.36
CA GLN A 296 -18.85 14.63 24.07
C GLN A 296 -19.68 15.59 23.19
N LYS A 297 -19.11 16.06 22.07
CA LYS A 297 -19.84 16.84 21.05
C LYS A 297 -20.67 15.95 20.12
N GLY A 298 -20.10 14.85 19.64
CA GLY A 298 -20.83 13.89 18.81
C GLY A 298 -22.06 13.35 19.54
N GLU A 299 -21.91 12.98 20.82
CA GLU A 299 -22.99 12.49 21.68
C GLU A 299 -24.12 13.54 21.86
N THR A 300 -23.81 14.83 21.92
CA THR A 300 -24.82 15.89 22.10
C THR A 300 -25.48 16.38 20.80
N GLU A 301 -24.83 16.19 19.65
CA GLU A 301 -25.40 16.49 18.33
C GLU A 301 -26.29 15.35 17.80
N ASP A 302 -26.06 14.09 18.19
CA ASP A 302 -26.90 12.93 17.81
C ASP A 302 -28.19 12.85 18.65
N ASP A 303 -28.12 13.08 19.97
CA ASP A 303 -29.27 13.04 20.90
C ASP A 303 -30.33 14.13 20.64
N THR A 304 -30.01 15.16 19.84
CA THR A 304 -31.01 16.16 19.38
C THR A 304 -31.79 15.74 18.14
N SER A 305 -31.49 14.60 17.52
CA SER A 305 -32.09 14.17 16.23
C SER A 305 -33.39 13.37 16.34
N GLN A 306 -33.78 12.89 17.54
CA GLN A 306 -34.73 11.78 17.68
C GLN A 306 -36.09 12.11 18.33
N TYR A 307 -36.61 13.34 18.16
CA TYR A 307 -38.02 13.64 18.46
C TYR A 307 -38.65 14.58 17.41
N GLY A 308 -39.53 14.02 16.56
CA GLY A 308 -40.17 14.75 15.47
C GLY A 308 -41.32 13.97 14.80
N ASN A 309 -42.30 13.51 15.59
CA ASN A 309 -43.40 12.70 15.08
C ASN A 309 -44.48 13.54 14.36
N THR A 310 -44.77 13.14 13.13
CA THR A 310 -46.06 13.20 12.42
C THR A 310 -47.06 14.34 12.70
N THR A 311 -47.37 15.10 11.65
CA THR A 311 -48.76 15.39 11.29
C THR A 311 -48.90 15.35 9.76
N GLU A 312 -49.89 14.62 9.26
CA GLU A 312 -50.25 14.59 7.84
C GLU A 312 -51.19 15.77 7.54
N ASP A 313 -51.01 16.48 6.42
CA ASP A 313 -52.15 17.09 5.72
C ASP A 313 -51.84 17.45 4.25
N GLN A 314 -52.80 17.21 3.36
CA GLN A 314 -52.83 17.58 1.93
C GLN A 314 -54.24 17.35 1.36
N PRO A 315 -54.63 17.95 0.21
CA PRO A 315 -54.08 19.13 -0.47
C PRO A 315 -55.18 20.17 -0.83
N LYS A 316 -54.81 21.37 -1.30
CA LYS A 316 -55.69 22.19 -2.17
C LYS A 316 -54.94 22.95 -3.25
N GLU A 317 -55.59 23.07 -4.40
CA GLU A 317 -55.13 23.65 -5.66
C GLU A 317 -56.13 24.74 -6.12
N GLN A 318 -55.64 25.90 -6.61
CA GLN A 318 -56.41 26.78 -7.51
C GLN A 318 -55.58 27.90 -8.18
N THR A 319 -55.34 27.69 -9.49
CA THR A 319 -55.28 28.61 -10.66
C THR A 319 -54.76 30.08 -10.63
N PRO A 320 -54.09 30.55 -11.71
CA PRO A 320 -53.57 31.93 -11.95
C PRO A 320 -54.48 32.68 -12.98
N PRO A 321 -54.04 33.69 -13.80
CA PRO A 321 -52.80 34.48 -13.90
C PRO A 321 -53.08 36.01 -13.71
N PRO A 322 -52.81 37.03 -14.59
CA PRO A 322 -52.35 37.11 -15.99
C PRO A 322 -50.88 37.62 -16.19
N GLN A 323 -50.51 37.91 -17.44
CA GLN A 323 -49.34 38.72 -17.86
C GLN A 323 -49.81 39.96 -18.66
N PRO A 324 -48.90 40.83 -19.12
CA PRO A 324 -48.90 41.12 -20.58
C PRO A 324 -47.52 40.97 -21.24
N GLN A 325 -47.51 40.80 -22.57
CA GLN A 325 -46.33 40.77 -23.45
C GLN A 325 -46.54 41.63 -24.71
N ASN A 326 -45.43 42.08 -25.31
CA ASN A 326 -45.27 42.59 -26.69
C ASN A 326 -45.94 43.95 -27.02
N GLY A 327 -45.35 44.81 -27.88
CA GLY A 327 -44.01 44.78 -28.49
C GLY A 327 -43.85 45.71 -29.72
N HIS A 328 -42.59 46.02 -30.10
CA HIS A 328 -42.15 46.77 -31.32
C HIS A 328 -42.61 48.25 -31.39
N GLN A 329 -41.77 49.24 -31.76
CA GLN A 329 -41.01 49.34 -33.02
C GLN A 329 -39.74 50.23 -32.90
N GLU A 330 -39.06 50.54 -34.02
CA GLU A 330 -37.68 51.06 -34.10
C GLU A 330 -37.53 52.59 -34.12
N ASN A 331 -36.41 53.13 -33.60
CA ASN A 331 -35.52 53.98 -34.40
C ASN A 331 -34.07 54.09 -33.85
N SER A 332 -33.23 54.89 -34.52
CA SER A 332 -31.76 54.76 -34.59
C SER A 332 -30.93 55.81 -33.81
N LYS A 333 -29.59 55.59 -33.83
CA LYS A 333 -28.47 56.33 -33.17
C LYS A 333 -28.29 56.02 -31.68
N GLY A 334 -27.12 55.65 -31.15
CA GLY A 334 -25.86 55.22 -31.77
C GLY A 334 -24.67 56.16 -31.52
N ASP A 335 -23.63 55.64 -30.86
CA ASP A 335 -22.27 56.18 -30.90
C ASP A 335 -21.24 55.07 -30.53
N LYS A 336 -19.94 55.35 -30.70
CA LYS A 336 -18.84 54.36 -30.57
C LYS A 336 -18.08 54.48 -29.25
N GLU A 337 -17.49 53.37 -28.79
CA GLU A 337 -16.06 53.35 -28.48
C GLU A 337 -15.45 51.93 -28.59
N MET A 338 -14.14 51.87 -28.85
CA MET A 338 -13.33 50.64 -28.88
C MET A 338 -12.03 50.89 -28.12
N LEU A 339 -11.52 49.89 -27.41
CA LEU A 339 -10.11 49.81 -27.04
C LEU A 339 -9.70 48.35 -26.81
N GLU A 340 -8.46 48.03 -27.20
CA GLU A 340 -7.87 46.68 -27.19
C GLU A 340 -6.55 46.68 -26.35
N PRO A 341 -5.70 45.65 -26.30
CA PRO A 341 -5.34 45.03 -25.03
C PRO A 341 -3.94 45.43 -24.50
N LEU A 342 -3.69 45.15 -23.22
CA LEU A 342 -2.37 45.26 -22.59
C LEU A 342 -1.83 43.88 -22.12
N LYS A 343 -0.52 43.71 -22.26
CA LYS A 343 0.22 42.48 -21.91
C LYS A 343 0.82 42.56 -20.51
N GLY A 344 0.98 41.41 -19.85
CA GLY A 344 1.83 41.26 -18.66
C GLY A 344 3.33 41.27 -19.00
N PRO A 345 4.22 41.52 -18.02
CA PRO A 345 5.64 41.78 -18.25
C PRO A 345 6.51 40.51 -18.41
N GLU A 346 7.73 40.77 -18.90
CA GLU A 346 8.79 39.81 -19.23
C GLU A 346 9.79 39.64 -18.07
N LEU A 347 10.35 38.43 -17.89
CA LEU A 347 11.51 38.21 -17.03
C LEU A 347 12.58 37.32 -17.70
N GLU A 348 13.76 37.92 -17.78
CA GLU A 348 15.13 37.48 -18.10
C GLU A 348 15.43 36.02 -18.46
N LYS A 349 16.25 35.87 -19.52
CA LYS A 349 16.98 34.64 -19.87
C LYS A 349 18.44 34.77 -19.42
N VAL A 350 18.90 33.91 -18.52
CA VAL A 350 20.34 33.72 -18.26
C VAL A 350 20.90 32.66 -19.21
N ASN A 351 22.08 32.89 -19.78
CA ASN A 351 22.68 32.05 -20.81
C ASN A 351 24.12 31.64 -20.44
N THR A 352 24.40 30.35 -20.35
CA THR A 352 25.76 29.80 -20.30
C THR A 352 25.83 28.48 -21.08
N GLU A 353 26.69 28.42 -22.09
CA GLU A 353 26.99 27.20 -22.83
C GLU A 353 28.10 26.36 -22.16
N LYS A 354 28.35 25.17 -22.74
CA LYS A 354 29.57 24.34 -22.63
C LYS A 354 29.80 23.61 -21.30
N LEU A 355 29.59 22.30 -21.36
CA LEU A 355 30.73 21.38 -21.24
C LEU A 355 30.64 20.26 -22.30
N ALA A 356 31.71 19.48 -22.47
CA ALA A 356 31.97 18.73 -23.69
C ALA A 356 31.34 17.33 -23.77
N LYS A 357 31.12 16.85 -25.00
CA LYS A 357 31.02 15.43 -25.32
C LYS A 357 32.44 14.83 -25.44
N GLN A 358 32.66 13.62 -24.92
CA GLN A 358 33.65 12.70 -25.48
C GLN A 358 33.25 11.23 -25.16
N PRO A 359 33.37 10.28 -26.12
CA PRO A 359 33.04 8.87 -25.90
C PRO A 359 34.30 8.00 -25.73
N LEU A 360 34.18 6.92 -24.97
CA LEU A 360 35.10 5.76 -24.96
C LEU A 360 34.20 4.50 -24.95
N GLN A 361 34.18 3.74 -26.05
CA GLN A 361 35.01 2.56 -26.29
C GLN A 361 34.63 1.35 -25.42
N GLY A 362 34.03 0.34 -26.06
CA GLY A 362 34.12 -1.06 -25.64
C GLY A 362 35.17 -1.80 -26.48
N PRO A 363 35.49 -3.07 -26.16
CA PRO A 363 36.31 -3.95 -27.00
C PRO A 363 35.47 -4.69 -28.05
N GLU A 364 36.14 -5.20 -29.07
CA GLU A 364 35.56 -5.91 -30.21
C GLU A 364 35.50 -7.45 -30.02
N GLU A 365 34.72 -8.08 -30.91
CA GLU A 365 34.80 -9.45 -31.46
C GLU A 365 35.45 -10.62 -30.69
N SER A 366 34.70 -11.72 -30.65
CA SER A 366 35.23 -13.04 -31.04
C SER A 366 34.16 -13.86 -31.77
N ASP A 367 34.59 -14.72 -32.68
CA ASP A 367 33.80 -15.63 -33.52
C ASP A 367 32.70 -16.41 -32.75
N GLY A 368 31.59 -16.85 -33.35
CA GLY A 368 31.30 -16.99 -34.78
C GLY A 368 31.16 -18.46 -35.17
N LEU A 369 29.91 -18.96 -35.28
CA LEU A 369 29.61 -20.26 -35.89
C LEU A 369 28.14 -20.33 -36.33
N SER A 370 27.92 -20.58 -37.62
CA SER A 370 26.59 -20.76 -38.22
C SER A 370 26.26 -22.25 -38.39
N LEU A 371 25.05 -22.66 -38.03
CA LEU A 371 24.42 -23.89 -38.56
C LEU A 371 22.93 -23.62 -38.84
N GLN A 372 22.50 -23.99 -40.04
CA GLN A 372 21.09 -24.08 -40.44
C GLN A 372 20.62 -25.54 -40.37
N GLU A 373 19.40 -25.79 -40.84
CA GLU A 373 18.69 -27.08 -40.96
C GLU A 373 18.06 -27.66 -39.66
N SER A 374 16.91 -28.33 -39.71
CA SER A 374 15.83 -28.28 -40.72
C SER A 374 14.52 -28.91 -40.21
N GLY A 375 13.38 -28.43 -40.73
CA GLY A 375 12.12 -29.19 -40.85
C GLY A 375 11.35 -29.58 -39.58
N GLY A 376 10.15 -30.16 -39.76
CA GLY A 376 9.47 -30.93 -38.69
C GLY A 376 8.04 -30.56 -38.30
N SER A 377 7.17 -30.04 -39.19
CA SER A 377 5.74 -29.89 -38.87
C SER A 377 5.06 -31.24 -38.67
N LYS A 378 4.32 -31.42 -37.56
CA LYS A 378 3.23 -32.42 -37.47
C LYS A 378 2.19 -32.05 -36.42
N SER A 379 0.99 -31.72 -36.88
CA SER A 379 -0.24 -31.74 -36.09
C SER A 379 -0.72 -33.19 -35.90
N LEU A 380 -1.34 -33.48 -34.77
CA LEU A 380 -2.39 -34.51 -34.70
C LEU A 380 -3.44 -34.12 -33.66
N SER A 381 -4.70 -34.24 -34.06
CA SER A 381 -5.89 -34.12 -33.22
C SER A 381 -6.33 -35.50 -32.73
N GLU A 382 -7.01 -35.58 -31.59
CA GLU A 382 -8.32 -36.23 -31.49
C GLU A 382 -9.02 -35.90 -30.15
N SER A 383 -10.22 -36.46 -29.92
CA SER A 383 -11.27 -35.82 -29.10
C SER A 383 -12.34 -36.80 -28.58
N VAL A 384 -13.41 -36.25 -27.96
CA VAL A 384 -14.74 -36.84 -27.67
C VAL A 384 -14.98 -37.43 -26.26
N SER A 385 -16.10 -37.00 -25.63
CA SER A 385 -16.82 -37.54 -24.44
C SER A 385 -16.07 -37.68 -23.10
N GLY A 386 -16.64 -37.38 -21.92
CA GLY A 386 -17.94 -36.79 -21.57
C GLY A 386 -18.99 -37.79 -21.05
N ILE A 387 -19.34 -37.70 -19.75
CA ILE A 387 -20.51 -38.33 -19.08
C ILE A 387 -20.83 -37.58 -17.76
N SER A 388 -22.00 -37.87 -17.20
CA SER A 388 -22.77 -37.17 -16.15
C SER A 388 -22.11 -36.82 -14.80
N LEU A 389 -22.80 -35.92 -14.10
CA LEU A 389 -22.75 -35.66 -12.66
C LEU A 389 -23.00 -36.91 -11.80
N GLN A 390 -22.33 -36.98 -10.65
CA GLN A 390 -22.83 -37.57 -9.41
C GLN A 390 -22.13 -36.86 -8.23
N ASP A 391 -22.85 -36.68 -7.12
CA ASP A 391 -22.35 -36.00 -5.92
C ASP A 391 -21.62 -36.99 -5.00
N ASP A 392 -20.40 -36.67 -4.57
CA ASP A 392 -19.64 -37.39 -3.53
C ASP A 392 -18.92 -36.36 -2.62
N ASP A 393 -19.00 -36.56 -1.30
CA ASP A 393 -18.36 -35.71 -0.29
C ASP A 393 -16.86 -36.01 -0.16
N GLU A 394 -15.98 -35.26 -0.85
CA GLU A 394 -14.52 -35.35 -0.66
C GLU A 394 -13.93 -34.24 0.24
N GLU A 395 -13.39 -34.67 1.38
CA GLU A 395 -12.67 -33.84 2.36
C GLU A 395 -11.30 -33.38 1.81
N HIS A 396 -11.21 -32.14 1.32
CA HIS A 396 -10.01 -31.64 0.62
C HIS A 396 -8.73 -31.61 1.51
N PRO A 397 -7.64 -32.32 1.12
CA PRO A 397 -6.50 -32.62 2.00
C PRO A 397 -5.44 -31.50 2.07
N ALA A 398 -5.84 -30.27 2.42
CA ALA A 398 -4.94 -29.12 2.52
C ALA A 398 -3.82 -29.25 3.58
N GLY A 399 -3.96 -30.16 4.56
CA GLY A 399 -2.95 -30.36 5.61
C GLY A 399 -1.75 -31.22 5.20
N ASN A 400 -1.93 -32.19 4.29
CA ASN A 400 -0.95 -33.27 4.09
C ASN A 400 0.26 -32.84 3.20
N ALA A 401 0.11 -31.79 2.40
CA ALA A 401 1.16 -31.32 1.50
C ALA A 401 2.41 -30.76 2.22
N ALA A 402 2.24 -30.16 3.41
CA ALA A 402 3.38 -29.63 4.18
C ALA A 402 4.24 -30.75 4.77
N ASP A 403 3.60 -31.73 5.42
CA ASP A 403 4.29 -32.83 6.09
C ASP A 403 5.00 -33.77 5.10
N GLN A 404 4.41 -34.00 3.91
CA GLN A 404 5.08 -34.77 2.86
C GLN A 404 6.35 -34.07 2.33
N VAL A 405 6.35 -32.74 2.22
CA VAL A 405 7.55 -31.97 1.83
C VAL A 405 8.62 -32.03 2.92
N ILE A 406 8.23 -32.00 4.19
CA ILE A 406 9.14 -32.19 5.33
C ILE A 406 9.76 -33.59 5.29
N ALA A 407 8.95 -34.65 5.22
CA ALA A 407 9.41 -36.04 5.18
C ALA A 407 10.36 -36.31 4.00
N ALA A 408 10.00 -35.86 2.80
CA ALA A 408 10.85 -35.98 1.61
C ALA A 408 12.19 -35.22 1.73
N SER A 409 12.25 -34.16 2.54
CA SER A 409 13.50 -33.46 2.85
C SER A 409 14.39 -34.24 3.84
N GLU A 410 13.80 -34.96 4.79
CA GLU A 410 14.54 -35.75 5.77
C GLU A 410 15.14 -37.02 5.17
N ASP A 411 14.45 -37.72 4.28
CA ASP A 411 15.00 -38.94 3.66
C ASP A 411 16.08 -38.64 2.61
N ARG A 412 16.00 -37.49 1.92
CA ARG A 412 17.16 -36.96 1.17
C ARG A 412 18.35 -36.69 2.10
N ARG A 413 18.10 -36.09 3.27
CA ARG A 413 19.15 -35.78 4.25
C ARG A 413 19.79 -37.04 4.85
N LYS A 414 19.01 -38.10 5.12
CA LYS A 414 19.52 -39.40 5.57
C LYS A 414 20.36 -40.08 4.48
N SER A 415 19.90 -40.09 3.22
CA SER A 415 20.64 -40.71 2.11
C SER A 415 21.95 -39.98 1.78
N ASP A 416 21.99 -38.64 1.85
CA ASP A 416 23.22 -37.88 1.70
C ASP A 416 24.19 -38.03 2.88
N GLN A 417 23.70 -38.27 4.10
CA GLN A 417 24.55 -38.65 5.23
C GLN A 417 25.14 -40.05 5.05
N LEU A 418 24.33 -41.02 4.59
CA LEU A 418 24.77 -42.39 4.37
C LEU A 418 25.85 -42.49 3.27
N ARG A 419 25.70 -41.73 2.17
CA ARG A 419 26.74 -41.60 1.14
C ARG A 419 28.05 -41.07 1.70
N ARG A 420 28.00 -40.00 2.49
CA ARG A 420 29.20 -39.39 3.11
C ARG A 420 29.90 -40.28 4.15
N SER A 421 29.22 -41.30 4.69
CA SER A 421 29.88 -42.33 5.52
C SER A 421 30.58 -43.44 4.72
N VAL A 422 30.29 -43.61 3.43
CA VAL A 422 30.96 -44.61 2.56
C VAL A 422 32.23 -44.03 1.95
N ASP A 423 32.20 -42.78 1.46
CA ASP A 423 33.37 -42.08 0.91
C ASP A 423 34.42 -41.69 1.99
N GLY A 424 34.18 -42.02 3.26
CA GLY A 424 35.04 -41.68 4.40
C GLY A 424 36.05 -42.76 4.80
N THR A 425 36.09 -43.91 4.11
CA THR A 425 37.00 -45.03 4.43
C THR A 425 37.65 -45.63 3.18
N SER A 426 38.79 -45.07 2.78
CA SER A 426 39.81 -45.65 1.89
C SER A 426 41.15 -44.94 2.13
#